data_AF-A0A2X3DDG1-F1
#
_entry.id   AF-A0A2X3DDG1-F1
#
_cell.length_a   1.000
_cell.length_b   1.000
_cell.length_c   1.000
_cell.angle_alpha   90.00
_cell.angle_beta   90.00
_cell.angle_gamma   90.00
#
_symmetry.space_group_name_H-M   'P 1'
#
loop_
_entity.id
_entity.type
_entity.pdbx_description
1 polymer ?
#
loop_
_entity_poly.entity_id
_entity_poly.type
_entity_poly.pdbx_seq_one_letter_code
_entity_poly.pdbx_strand_id
1 'polypeptide(L)'
;MAFRRRPRIVRPLLQQLQRDGVPVLLMCEPQAHSLFPLSRWQLCAPLDSVSAYDSYASVNSLINLLANAFLHETLDSGRPRIHDIATLYQQLDELEQR
;
A
#
# COMPACT_ATOMS: atom_id res chain seq x y z
N MET A 1 -1.50 -5.77 -0.66
CA MET A 1 -2.18 -5.28 -1.87
C MET A 1 -2.66 -6.46 -2.68
N ALA A 2 -3.96 -6.60 -2.92
CA ALA A 2 -4.52 -7.73 -3.67
C ALA A 2 -5.55 -7.26 -4.70
N PHE A 3 -5.15 -6.32 -5.54
CA PHE A 3 -5.95 -5.77 -6.63
C PHE A 3 -6.05 -6.75 -7.82
N ARG A 4 -6.94 -6.48 -8.79
CA ARG A 4 -7.26 -7.31 -9.98
C ARG A 4 -6.12 -8.21 -10.50
N ARG A 5 -6.49 -9.35 -11.11
CA ARG A 5 -5.56 -10.40 -11.58
C ARG A 5 -4.69 -10.95 -10.44
N ARG A 6 -5.32 -11.23 -9.30
CA ARG A 6 -4.67 -11.74 -8.09
C ARG A 6 -3.91 -13.04 -8.35
N PRO A 7 -2.62 -13.13 -7.93
CA PRO A 7 -1.90 -14.39 -7.90
C PRO A 7 -2.63 -15.44 -7.05
N ARG A 8 -2.59 -16.71 -7.48
CA ARG A 8 -3.26 -17.82 -6.76
C ARG A 8 -2.78 -17.99 -5.32
N ILE A 9 -1.56 -17.55 -5.01
CA ILE A 9 -0.95 -17.63 -3.68
C ILE A 9 -1.59 -16.68 -2.65
N VAL A 10 -2.30 -15.63 -3.07
CA VAL A 10 -2.85 -14.61 -2.15
C VAL A 10 -3.76 -15.24 -1.10
N ARG A 11 -4.69 -16.11 -1.52
CA ARG A 11 -5.65 -16.73 -0.59
C ARG A 11 -4.97 -17.71 0.38
N PRO A 12 -4.17 -18.69 -0.08
CA PRO A 12 -3.42 -19.58 0.81
C PRO A 12 -2.55 -18.83 1.82
N LEU A 13 -1.90 -17.74 1.39
CA LEU A 13 -1.07 -16.91 2.26
C LEU A 13 -1.91 -16.23 3.35
N LEU A 14 -3.03 -15.59 2.99
CA LEU A 14 -3.92 -14.96 3.97
C LEU A 14 -4.50 -15.97 4.96
N GLN A 15 -4.83 -17.19 4.50
CA GLN A 15 -5.28 -18.27 5.38
C GLN A 15 -4.18 -18.76 6.32
N GLN A 16 -2.91 -18.76 5.90
CA GLN A 16 -1.78 -19.09 6.77
C GLN A 16 -1.58 -18.00 7.83
N LEU A 17 -1.53 -16.73 7.41
CA LEU A 17 -1.38 -15.60 8.34
C LEU A 17 -2.51 -15.52 9.36
N GLN A 18 -3.75 -15.82 8.95
CA GLN A 18 -4.89 -15.91 9.86
C GLN A 18 -4.72 -17.04 10.88
N ARG A 19 -4.26 -18.23 10.46
CA ARG A 19 -3.99 -19.36 11.36
C ARG A 19 -2.88 -19.04 12.37
N ASP A 20 -1.88 -18.28 11.94
CA ASP A 20 -0.75 -17.87 12.77
C ASP A 20 -1.09 -16.66 13.67
N GLY A 21 -2.33 -16.15 13.61
CA GLY A 21 -2.77 -15.01 14.43
C GLY A 21 -2.15 -13.67 14.01
N VAL A 22 -1.55 -13.58 12.82
CA VAL A 22 -0.91 -12.36 12.32
C VAL A 22 -2.00 -11.40 11.81
N PRO A 23 -2.13 -10.19 12.37
CA PRO A 23 -3.13 -9.24 11.92
C PRO A 23 -2.78 -8.69 10.53
N VAL A 24 -3.73 -8.80 9.60
CA VAL A 24 -3.55 -8.33 8.21
C VAL A 24 -4.50 -7.18 7.89
N LEU A 25 -3.94 -6.10 7.34
CA LEU A 25 -4.68 -5.06 6.63
C LEU A 25 -4.74 -5.42 5.13
N LEU A 26 -5.95 -5.63 4.62
CA LEU A 26 -6.19 -5.92 3.21
C LEU A 26 -6.57 -4.64 2.45
N MET A 27 -5.77 -4.29 1.45
CA MET A 27 -6.09 -3.28 0.46
C MET A 27 -6.44 -3.96 -0.87
N CYS A 28 -7.68 -3.77 -1.34
CA CYS A 28 -8.23 -4.44 -2.52
C CYS A 28 -9.39 -3.66 -3.14
N GLU A 29 -9.90 -4.10 -4.30
CA GLU A 29 -11.15 -3.57 -4.85
C GLU A 29 -12.38 -4.15 -4.10
N PRO A 30 -13.54 -3.44 -4.11
CA PRO A 30 -14.75 -3.91 -3.43
C PRO A 30 -15.22 -5.30 -3.87
N GLN A 31 -14.92 -5.71 -5.11
CA GLN A 31 -15.31 -7.02 -5.63
C GLN A 31 -14.54 -8.18 -4.99
N ALA A 32 -13.47 -7.94 -4.22
CA ALA A 32 -12.66 -8.98 -3.55
C ALA A 32 -13.26 -9.54 -2.25
N HIS A 33 -14.59 -9.51 -2.13
CA HIS A 33 -15.36 -9.92 -0.93
C HIS A 33 -14.98 -11.29 -0.34
N SER A 34 -14.55 -12.25 -1.18
CA SER A 34 -14.13 -13.57 -0.72
C SER A 34 -12.86 -13.57 0.15
N LEU A 35 -12.09 -12.48 0.16
CA LEU A 35 -10.88 -12.33 0.97
C LEU A 35 -11.13 -11.58 2.29
N PHE A 36 -12.27 -10.88 2.44
CA PHE A 36 -12.53 -10.05 3.62
C PHE A 36 -12.47 -10.84 4.93
N PRO A 37 -13.05 -12.06 5.03
CA PRO A 37 -12.98 -12.85 6.26
C PRO A 37 -11.57 -13.30 6.66
N LEU A 38 -10.58 -13.18 5.77
CA LEU A 38 -9.19 -13.57 6.02
C LEU A 38 -8.30 -12.39 6.48
N SER A 39 -8.90 -11.24 6.74
CA SER A 39 -8.19 -10.01 7.10
C SER A 39 -8.83 -9.36 8.31
N ARG A 40 -8.01 -8.65 9.10
CA ARG A 40 -8.51 -7.93 10.28
C ARG A 40 -9.12 -6.59 9.91
N TRP A 41 -8.54 -5.93 8.92
CA TRP A 41 -9.00 -4.64 8.42
C TRP A 41 -9.06 -4.68 6.90
N GLN A 42 -10.00 -3.92 6.32
CA GLN A 42 -10.15 -3.80 4.88
C GLN A 42 -10.18 -2.32 4.50
N LEU A 43 -9.40 -1.96 3.49
CA LEU A 43 -9.49 -0.67 2.83
C LEU A 43 -9.77 -0.92 1.36
N CYS A 44 -10.99 -0.61 0.95
CA CYS A 44 -11.42 -0.81 -0.42
C CYS A 44 -11.19 0.45 -1.25
N ALA A 45 -10.51 0.30 -2.38
CA ALA A 45 -10.30 1.38 -3.35
C ALA A 45 -10.84 0.93 -4.72
N PRO A 46 -11.80 1.66 -5.31
CA PRO A 46 -12.33 1.33 -6.63
C PRO A 46 -11.26 1.55 -7.70
N LEU A 47 -11.18 0.62 -8.66
CA LEU A 47 -10.24 0.68 -9.79
C LEU A 47 -10.92 1.11 -11.10
N ASP A 48 -12.14 1.62 -11.00
CA ASP A 48 -12.98 1.93 -12.14
C ASP A 48 -12.31 2.96 -13.06
N SER A 49 -12.38 2.66 -14.36
CA SER A 49 -11.80 3.46 -15.43
C SER A 49 -12.67 3.32 -16.67
N VAL A 50 -12.84 4.41 -17.42
CA VAL A 50 -13.53 4.41 -18.72
C VAL A 50 -12.65 3.89 -19.87
N SER A 51 -11.39 3.58 -19.57
CA SER A 51 -10.37 3.15 -20.55
C SER A 51 -10.04 1.66 -20.40
N ALA A 52 -9.16 1.16 -21.27
CA ALA A 52 -8.70 -0.24 -21.28
C ALA A 52 -7.88 -0.62 -20.04
N TYR A 53 -7.34 0.36 -19.32
CA TYR A 53 -6.52 0.16 -18.12
C TYR A 53 -7.27 0.56 -16.86
N ASP A 54 -7.10 -0.23 -15.80
CA ASP A 54 -7.61 0.06 -14.45
C ASP A 54 -6.99 1.34 -13.88
N SER A 55 -7.78 2.12 -13.14
CA SER A 55 -7.29 3.35 -12.49
C SER A 55 -6.75 3.05 -11.10
N TYR A 56 -5.45 3.29 -10.89
CA TYR A 56 -4.80 3.17 -9.57
C TYR A 56 -4.75 4.49 -8.79
N ALA A 57 -5.41 5.54 -9.28
CA ALA A 57 -5.37 6.85 -8.64
C ALA A 57 -5.88 6.79 -7.19
N SER A 58 -7.04 6.19 -6.97
CA SER A 58 -7.64 6.01 -5.63
C SER A 58 -6.73 5.20 -4.69
N VAL A 59 -6.11 4.14 -5.22
CA VAL A 59 -5.16 3.30 -4.48
C VAL A 59 -3.94 4.11 -4.05
N ASN A 60 -3.33 4.86 -4.98
CA ASN A 60 -2.15 5.67 -4.69
C ASN A 60 -2.48 6.82 -3.73
N SER A 61 -3.66 7.44 -3.84
CA SER A 61 -4.12 8.45 -2.88
C SER A 61 -4.28 7.85 -1.48
N LEU A 62 -4.81 6.64 -1.36
CA LEU A 62 -4.93 5.94 -0.08
C LEU A 62 -3.56 5.58 0.52
N ILE A 63 -2.63 5.06 -0.30
CA ILE A 63 -1.25 4.79 0.13
C ILE A 63 -0.61 6.08 0.64
N ASN A 64 -0.74 7.17 -0.11
CA ASN A 64 -0.18 8.47 0.25
C ASN A 64 -0.77 8.99 1.56
N LEU A 65 -2.08 8.87 1.75
CA LEU A 65 -2.74 9.26 3.00
C LEU A 65 -2.19 8.46 4.19
N LEU A 66 -2.11 7.14 4.07
CA LEU A 66 -1.58 6.27 5.14
C LEU A 66 -0.11 6.55 5.44
N ALA A 67 0.71 6.77 4.41
CA ALA A 67 2.13 7.08 4.56
C ALA A 67 2.34 8.42 5.27
N ASN A 68 1.57 9.46 4.91
CA ASN A 68 1.65 10.77 5.57
C ASN A 68 1.13 10.73 7.00
N ALA A 69 0.03 10.02 7.26
CA ALA A 69 -0.47 9.83 8.61
C ALA A 69 0.56 9.09 9.48
N PHE A 70 1.15 8.01 8.96
CA PHE A 70 2.22 7.27 9.65
C PHE A 70 3.43 8.15 9.93
N LEU A 71 3.90 8.92 8.93
CA LEU A 71 5.01 9.85 9.11
C LEU A 71 4.71 10.91 10.19
N HIS A 72 3.47 11.40 10.23
CA HIS A 72 3.02 12.38 11.23
C HIS A 72 3.00 11.79 12.65
N GLU A 73 2.62 10.53 12.81
CA GLU A 73 2.67 9.82 14.10
C GLU A 73 4.11 9.50 14.52
N THR A 74 5.03 9.31 13.57
CA THR A 74 6.44 8.96 13.84
C THR A 74 7.41 10.12 13.64
N LEU A 75 6.97 11.38 13.77
CA LEU A 75 7.73 12.56 13.33
C LEU A 75 9.18 12.63 13.87
N ASP A 76 9.38 12.28 15.14
CA ASP A 76 10.68 12.37 15.80
C ASP A 76 11.73 11.43 15.18
N SER A 77 11.30 10.26 14.67
CA SER A 77 12.17 9.28 14.01
C SER A 77 12.10 9.34 12.47
N GLY A 78 11.02 9.87 11.91
CA GLY A 78 10.78 9.93 10.46
C GLY A 78 11.52 11.06 9.76
N ARG A 79 11.64 12.24 10.39
CA ARG A 79 12.32 13.40 9.79
C ARG A 79 13.80 13.16 9.47
N PRO A 80 14.61 12.57 10.37
CA PRO A 80 16.01 12.26 10.06
C PRO A 80 16.13 11.36 8.82
N ARG A 81 15.29 10.32 8.70
CA ARG A 81 15.33 9.40 7.58
C ARG A 81 15.02 10.06 6.23
N ILE A 82 14.13 11.05 6.19
CA ILE A 82 13.85 11.81 4.96
C ILE A 82 15.07 12.64 4.56
N HIS A 83 15.75 13.24 5.54
CA HIS A 83 16.97 13.99 5.30
C HIS A 83 18.08 13.09 4.73
N ASP A 84 18.30 11.92 5.33
CA ASP A 84 19.32 10.96 4.88
C ASP A 84 19.08 10.52 3.42
N ILE A 85 17.82 10.25 3.06
CA ILE A 85 17.44 9.91 1.67
C ILE A 85 17.75 11.08 0.72
N ALA A 86 17.40 12.30 1.09
CA ALA A 86 17.68 13.48 0.27
C ALA A 86 19.19 13.70 0.08
N THR A 87 19.99 13.47 1.13
CA THR A 87 21.45 13.53 1.06
C THR A 87 22.00 12.46 0.12
N LEU A 88 21.48 11.23 0.16
CA LEU A 88 21.89 10.16 -0.76
C LEU A 88 21.62 10.54 -2.23
N TYR A 89 20.44 11.08 -2.51
CA TYR A 89 20.10 11.56 -3.86
C TYR A 89 21.06 12.63 -4.37
N GLN A 90 21.49 13.55 -3.50
CA GLN A 90 22.49 14.57 -3.85
C GLN A 90 23.89 13.97 -4.07
N GLN A 91 24.29 13.02 -3.22
CA GLN A 91 25.60 12.37 -3.33
C GLN A 91 25.75 11.55 -4.61
N LEU A 92 24.65 10.96 -5.08
CA LEU A 92 24.60 10.15 -6.29
C LEU A 92 24.33 10.96 -7.57
N ASP A 93 24.11 12.27 -7.46
CA ASP A 93 23.73 13.16 -8.57
C ASP A 93 22.51 12.62 -9.36
N GLU A 94 21.57 12.01 -8.66
CA GLU A 94 20.40 11.33 -9.26
C GLU A 94 19.25 12.30 -9.58
N LEU A 95 19.27 13.51 -9.02
CA LEU A 95 18.20 14.49 -9.19
C LEU A 95 18.53 15.49 -10.31
N GLU A 96 17.55 15.75 -11.17
CA GLU A 96 17.64 16.85 -12.13
C GLU A 96 17.88 18.18 -11.39
N GLN A 97 18.84 18.97 -11.89
CA GLN A 97 19.06 20.32 -11.40
C GLN A 97 17.82 21.16 -11.76
N ARG A 98 17.15 21.68 -10.73
CA ARG A 98 15.99 22.58 -10.87
C ARG A 98 16.39 23.95 -11.39
#